data_AF-A0A397SVK1-F1
#
_entry.id   AF-A0A397SVK1-F1
#
_cell.length_a   1.000
_cell.length_b   1.000
_cell.length_c   1.000
_cell.angle_alpha   90.00
_cell.angle_beta   90.00
_cell.angle_gamma   90.00
#
_symmetry.space_group_name_H-M   'P 1'
#
loop_
_entity.id
_entity.type
_entity.pdbx_description
1 polymer ?
#
loop_
_entity_poly.entity_id
_entity_poly.type
_entity_poly.pdbx_seq_one_letter_code
_entity_poly.pdbx_strand_id
1 'polypeptide(L)'
;MAIEKSSQVKFITTHSSSAIGKSRNANEFHQTAITCLSAQEDGELLTRIKEAWVFLISYENERPDEPHPYFAIGTRMLLQLLRDKMRLHETYKPPGPLDVVSLIAKHHNQDLKNVTVILVVDGMQ
;
A
#
# COMPACT_ATOMS: atom_id res chain seq x y z
N MET A 1 -15.01 -8.39 -7.09
CA MET A 1 -13.68 -8.33 -6.43
C MET A 1 -12.87 -9.51 -6.91
N ALA A 2 -11.87 -9.30 -7.76
CA ALA A 2 -10.97 -10.35 -8.21
C ALA A 2 -9.66 -10.24 -7.43
N ILE A 3 -9.28 -11.29 -6.71
CA ILE A 3 -8.02 -11.37 -5.96
C ILE A 3 -7.08 -12.23 -6.79
N GLU A 4 -6.08 -11.61 -7.41
CA GLU A 4 -5.07 -12.32 -8.18
C GLU A 4 -3.96 -12.84 -7.24
N LYS A 5 -3.73 -14.16 -7.21
CA LYS A 5 -2.66 -14.80 -6.41
C LYS A 5 -1.36 -14.77 -7.22
N SER A 6 -0.40 -13.93 -6.83
CA SER A 6 1.00 -14.04 -7.27
C SER A 6 1.94 -14.29 -6.07
N SER A 7 2.96 -15.13 -6.25
CA SER A 7 3.77 -15.72 -5.16
C SER A 7 4.97 -14.87 -4.71
N GLN A 8 5.01 -13.58 -5.02
CA GLN A 8 6.01 -12.64 -4.51
C GLN A 8 5.31 -11.30 -4.26
N VAL A 9 5.39 -10.78 -3.03
CA VAL A 9 4.76 -9.52 -2.57
C VAL A 9 3.39 -9.26 -3.19
N LYS A 10 2.32 -9.75 -2.56
CA LYS A 10 0.96 -9.63 -3.08
C LYS A 10 0.42 -8.21 -2.91
N PHE A 11 0.53 -7.40 -3.95
CA PHE A 11 -0.15 -6.11 -4.02
C PHE A 11 -1.64 -6.33 -4.31
N ILE A 12 -2.52 -5.83 -3.43
CA ILE A 12 -3.96 -5.82 -3.67
C ILE A 12 -4.37 -4.41 -4.14
N THR A 13 -4.64 -4.25 -5.44
CA THR A 13 -5.09 -2.98 -6.01
C THR A 13 -6.62 -3.00 -6.18
N THR A 14 -7.31 -2.02 -5.59
CA THR A 14 -8.75 -1.85 -5.77
C THR A 14 -9.03 -0.77 -6.81
N HIS A 15 -9.51 -1.15 -8.00
CA HIS A 15 -10.02 -0.20 -8.99
C HIS A 15 -11.52 0.05 -8.76
N SER A 16 -11.95 1.31 -8.65
CA SER A 16 -13.37 1.66 -8.53
C SER A 16 -13.78 2.77 -9.50
N SER A 17 -14.87 2.53 -10.24
CA SER A 17 -15.45 3.49 -11.19
C SER A 17 -16.35 4.50 -10.48
N SER A 18 -16.10 5.79 -10.73
CA SER A 18 -16.92 6.97 -10.38
C SER A 18 -17.27 7.20 -8.90
N ALA A 19 -17.48 8.47 -8.58
CA ALA A 19 -17.54 9.05 -7.24
C ALA A 19 -18.69 8.49 -6.39
N ILE A 20 -18.35 7.94 -5.22
CA ILE A 20 -18.97 8.08 -3.89
C ILE A 20 -18.31 7.02 -2.99
N GLY A 21 -17.48 7.46 -2.03
CA GLY A 21 -16.96 6.59 -0.96
C GLY A 21 -15.62 5.87 -1.19
N LYS A 22 -14.87 6.16 -2.26
CA LYS A 22 -13.59 5.47 -2.60
C LYS A 22 -12.52 5.57 -1.52
N SER A 23 -12.26 6.78 -1.02
CA SER A 23 -11.30 7.02 0.05
C SER A 23 -11.71 6.38 1.38
N ARG A 24 -13.01 6.42 1.70
CA ARG A 24 -13.58 5.75 2.87
C ARG A 24 -13.46 4.23 2.76
N ASN A 25 -13.76 3.67 1.60
CA ASN A 25 -13.69 2.23 1.34
C ASN A 25 -12.24 1.70 1.31
N ALA A 26 -11.28 2.51 0.82
CA ALA A 26 -9.85 2.21 0.93
C ALA A 26 -9.39 2.20 2.40
N ASN A 27 -9.87 3.16 3.20
CA ASN A 27 -9.49 3.29 4.61
C ASN A 27 -10.12 2.19 5.48
N GLU A 28 -11.31 1.73 5.10
CA GLU A 28 -12.04 0.64 5.73
C GLU A 28 -11.66 -0.75 5.14
N PHE A 29 -10.85 -0.79 4.07
CA PHE A 29 -10.55 -2.02 3.32
C PHE A 29 -9.90 -3.10 4.20
N HIS A 30 -8.86 -2.73 4.94
CA HIS A 30 -8.14 -3.68 5.79
C HIS A 30 -9.06 -4.29 6.86
N GLN A 31 -9.89 -3.47 7.51
CA GLN A 31 -10.82 -3.93 8.55
C GLN A 31 -11.96 -4.78 7.96
N THR A 32 -12.46 -4.41 6.78
CA THR A 32 -13.47 -5.18 6.06
C THR A 32 -12.92 -6.53 5.62
N ALA A 33 -11.70 -6.56 5.08
CA ALA A 33 -11.03 -7.79 4.69
C ALA A 33 -10.83 -8.74 5.88
N ILE A 34 -10.40 -8.23 7.04
CA ILE A 34 -10.32 -9.02 8.28
C ILE A 34 -11.69 -9.58 8.65
N THR A 35 -12.73 -8.75 8.64
CA THR A 35 -14.08 -9.14 9.06
C THR A 35 -14.65 -10.23 8.15
N CYS A 36 -14.53 -10.08 6.83
CA CYS A 36 -15.00 -11.05 5.86
C CYS A 36 -14.23 -12.38 5.93
N LEU A 37 -12.93 -12.33 6.19
CA LEU A 37 -12.10 -13.54 6.30
C LEU A 37 -12.21 -14.23 7.64
N SER A 38 -12.59 -13.50 8.70
CA SER A 38 -12.87 -14.11 10.01
C SER A 38 -14.12 -14.99 9.98
N ALA A 39 -15.00 -14.80 8.99
CA ALA A 39 -16.15 -15.68 8.72
C ALA A 39 -15.80 -16.90 7.85
N GLN A 40 -14.57 -16.98 7.34
CA GLN A 40 -14.07 -18.10 6.53
C GLN A 40 -13.05 -18.91 7.34
N GLU A 41 -12.93 -20.22 7.09
CA GLU A 41 -12.01 -21.11 7.82
C GLU A 41 -10.53 -20.98 7.37
N ASP A 42 -10.18 -20.00 6.52
CA ASP A 42 -8.80 -19.80 6.04
C ASP A 42 -7.99 -18.95 7.04
N GLY A 43 -7.51 -19.63 8.09
CA GLY A 43 -6.71 -19.02 9.17
C GLY A 43 -5.35 -18.48 8.71
N GLU A 44 -4.77 -19.04 7.65
CA GLU A 44 -3.47 -18.58 7.12
C GLU A 44 -3.64 -17.23 6.41
N LEU A 45 -4.63 -17.12 5.51
CA LEU A 45 -4.92 -15.88 4.81
C LEU A 45 -5.35 -14.76 5.77
N LEU A 46 -6.14 -15.10 6.80
CA LEU A 46 -6.54 -14.15 7.82
C LEU A 46 -5.34 -13.59 8.60
N THR A 47 -4.41 -14.45 9.01
CA THR A 47 -3.19 -14.03 9.71
C THR A 47 -2.36 -13.08 8.84
N ARG A 48 -2.14 -13.43 7.58
CA ARG A 48 -1.40 -12.59 6.63
C ARG A 48 -2.03 -11.21 6.43
N ILE A 49 -3.35 -11.12 6.38
CA ILE A 49 -4.05 -9.84 6.22
C ILE A 49 -4.03 -9.01 7.50
N LYS A 50 -4.17 -9.62 8.68
CA LYS A 50 -4.02 -8.94 9.97
C LYS A 50 -2.64 -8.33 10.17
N GLU A 51 -1.60 -9.00 9.71
CA GLU A 51 -0.20 -8.57 9.84
C GLU A 51 0.29 -7.72 8.67
N ALA A 52 -0.56 -7.46 7.68
CA ALA A 52 -0.16 -6.76 6.46
C ALA A 52 0.21 -5.29 6.71
N TRP A 53 1.26 -4.82 6.06
CA TRP A 53 1.58 -3.40 6.01
C TRP A 53 0.66 -2.69 5.03
N VAL A 54 -0.06 -1.68 5.50
CA VAL A 54 -1.08 -0.98 4.71
C VAL A 54 -0.60 0.39 4.28
N PHE A 55 -0.62 0.63 2.97
CA PHE A 55 -0.35 1.92 2.36
C PHE A 55 -1.58 2.39 1.60
N LEU A 56 -1.98 3.63 1.86
CA LEU A 56 -3.08 4.30 1.17
C LEU A 56 -2.52 5.52 0.45
N ILE A 57 -2.45 5.41 -0.88
CA ILE A 57 -1.85 6.41 -1.74
C ILE A 57 -2.93 7.07 -2.57
N SER A 58 -3.14 8.37 -2.38
CA SER A 58 -4.06 9.18 -3.19
C SER A 58 -3.29 10.15 -4.08
N TYR A 59 -3.74 10.25 -5.31
CA TYR A 59 -3.28 11.21 -6.31
C TYR A 59 -4.23 12.41 -6.46
N GLU A 60 -5.30 12.55 -5.67
CA GLU A 60 -6.25 13.66 -5.88
C GLU A 60 -5.67 15.08 -5.67
N ASN A 61 -4.49 15.22 -5.06
CA ASN A 61 -3.83 16.50 -4.77
C ASN A 61 -2.47 16.66 -5.48
N GLU A 62 -2.32 16.18 -6.72
CA GLU A 62 -1.01 16.08 -7.38
C GLU A 62 -0.22 17.39 -7.42
N ARG A 63 1.11 17.28 -7.23
CA ARG A 63 2.07 18.24 -7.76
C ARG A 63 2.37 17.82 -9.20
N PRO A 64 2.31 18.73 -10.18
CA PRO A 64 2.37 18.42 -11.61
C PRO A 64 3.74 17.89 -12.13
N ASP A 65 4.76 17.76 -11.28
CA ASP A 65 6.16 17.52 -11.69
C ASP A 65 6.73 16.15 -11.29
N GLU A 66 5.90 15.13 -11.04
CA GLU A 66 6.41 13.79 -10.70
C GLU A 66 6.50 12.89 -11.95
N PRO A 67 7.69 12.66 -12.53
CA PRO A 67 7.81 12.14 -13.90
C PRO A 67 7.52 10.65 -14.04
N HIS A 68 7.33 9.91 -12.94
CA HIS A 68 7.10 8.46 -13.01
C HIS A 68 6.17 7.95 -11.89
N PRO A 69 4.97 7.42 -12.22
CA PRO A 69 3.97 6.94 -11.25
C PRO A 69 4.53 5.94 -10.23
N TYR A 70 5.40 5.01 -10.66
CA TYR A 70 6.03 4.05 -9.74
C TYR A 70 6.82 4.73 -8.60
N PHE A 71 7.68 5.70 -8.90
CA PHE A 71 8.48 6.41 -7.89
C PHE A 71 7.62 7.37 -7.05
N ALA A 72 6.56 7.89 -7.64
CA ALA A 72 5.54 8.67 -6.97
C ALA A 72 4.80 7.85 -5.88
N ILE A 73 4.47 6.57 -6.16
CA ILE A 73 3.92 5.65 -5.16
C ILE A 73 4.92 5.43 -4.03
N GLY A 74 6.17 5.06 -4.35
CA GLY A 74 7.18 4.76 -3.34
C GLY A 74 7.49 5.97 -2.44
N THR A 75 7.58 7.16 -3.02
CA THR A 75 7.78 8.40 -2.25
C THR A 75 6.63 8.64 -1.27
N ARG A 76 5.37 8.50 -1.71
CA ARG A 76 4.19 8.66 -0.83
C ARG A 76 4.13 7.56 0.24
N MET A 77 4.47 6.31 -0.08
CA MET A 77 4.58 5.24 0.92
C MET A 77 5.58 5.61 2.02
N LEU A 78 6.74 6.16 1.65
CA LEU A 78 7.74 6.61 2.62
C LEU A 78 7.23 7.78 3.46
N LEU A 79 6.60 8.78 2.84
CA LEU A 79 6.05 9.93 3.57
C LEU A 79 4.97 9.52 4.58
N GLN A 80 4.14 8.55 4.24
CA GLN A 80 3.15 7.97 5.15
C GLN A 80 3.79 7.36 6.41
N LEU A 81 4.93 6.68 6.27
CA LEU A 81 5.70 6.14 7.41
C LEU A 81 6.30 7.26 8.26
N LEU A 82 6.77 8.33 7.61
CA LEU A 82 7.38 9.49 8.26
C LEU A 82 6.34 10.47 8.84
N ARG A 83 5.04 10.19 8.70
CA ARG A 83 3.91 11.04 9.12
C ARG A 83 4.05 12.48 8.63
N ASP A 84 4.49 12.67 7.39
CA ASP A 84 4.71 13.98 6.74
C ASP A 84 5.66 14.93 7.50
N LYS A 85 6.41 14.44 8.49
CA LYS A 85 7.31 15.28 9.30
C LYS A 85 8.61 15.64 8.59
N MET A 86 8.88 15.02 7.44
CA MET A 86 10.15 15.15 6.74
C MET A 86 9.94 15.79 5.38
N ARG A 87 10.50 16.99 5.19
CA ARG A 87 10.69 17.56 3.86
C ARG A 87 11.84 16.82 3.20
N LEU A 88 11.57 16.10 2.12
CA LEU A 88 12.61 15.46 1.33
C LEU A 88 13.48 16.56 0.70
N HIS A 89 14.80 16.43 0.84
CA HIS A 89 15.76 17.36 0.23
C HIS A 89 15.68 17.29 -1.30
N GLU A 90 16.03 18.36 -1.99
CA GLU A 90 16.01 18.43 -3.47
C GLU A 90 16.94 17.42 -4.14
N THR A 91 17.96 16.92 -3.42
CA THR A 91 18.88 15.86 -3.89
C THR A 91 18.35 14.45 -3.63
N TYR A 92 17.14 14.32 -3.08
CA TYR A 92 16.56 13.04 -2.75
C TYR A 92 16.18 12.27 -4.02
N LYS A 93 16.73 11.06 -4.16
CA LYS A 93 16.32 10.15 -5.23
C LYS A 93 15.04 9.42 -4.78
N PRO A 94 13.91 9.58 -5.49
CA PRO A 94 12.66 8.97 -5.07
C PRO A 94 12.76 7.44 -5.11
N PRO A 95 12.29 6.73 -4.06
CA PRO A 95 12.39 5.28 -3.96
C PRO A 95 11.24 4.64 -4.73
N GLY A 96 11.45 3.41 -5.19
CA GLY A 96 10.36 2.56 -5.62
C GLY A 96 9.59 1.98 -4.42
N PRO A 97 8.33 1.54 -4.62
CA PRO A 97 7.56 0.78 -3.63
C PRO A 97 8.33 -0.38 -3.01
N LEU A 98 9.09 -1.14 -3.81
CA LEU A 98 9.88 -2.27 -3.31
C LEU A 98 11.06 -1.82 -2.44
N ASP A 99 11.67 -0.67 -2.73
CA ASP A 99 12.73 -0.11 -1.91
C ASP A 99 12.20 0.25 -0.51
N VAL A 100 10.99 0.82 -0.46
CA VAL A 100 10.31 1.15 0.79
C VAL A 100 9.98 -0.11 1.59
N VAL A 101 9.39 -1.12 0.96
CA VAL A 101 9.09 -2.41 1.62
C VAL A 101 10.37 -3.07 2.14
N SER A 102 11.45 -3.03 1.35
CA SER A 102 12.76 -3.56 1.75
C SER A 102 13.35 -2.82 2.95
N LEU A 103 13.17 -1.50 3.02
CA LEU A 103 13.63 -0.69 4.15
C LEU A 103 12.89 -1.06 5.44
N ILE A 104 11.57 -1.20 5.37
CA ILE A 104 10.73 -1.60 6.52
C ILE A 104 11.10 -3.02 6.97
N ALA A 105 11.24 -3.96 6.02
CA ALA A 105 11.61 -5.34 6.32
C ALA A 105 12.95 -5.44 7.05
N LYS A 106 13.95 -4.67 6.63
CA LYS A 106 15.23 -4.56 7.33
C LYS A 106 15.07 -3.98 8.73
N HIS A 107 14.24 -2.94 8.90
CA HIS A 107 14.00 -2.33 10.21
C HIS A 107 13.34 -3.31 11.20
N HIS A 108 12.43 -4.15 10.73
CA HIS A 108 11.74 -5.17 11.54
C HIS A 108 12.44 -6.54 11.56
N ASN A 109 13.61 -6.67 10.92
CA ASN A 109 14.34 -7.94 10.77
C ASN A 109 13.47 -9.09 10.20
N GLN A 110 12.64 -8.78 9.19
CA GLN A 110 11.76 -9.73 8.52
C GLN A 110 12.25 -10.08 7.10
N ASP A 111 12.08 -11.33 6.69
CA ASP A 111 12.32 -11.75 5.30
C ASP A 111 11.18 -11.23 4.42
N LEU A 112 11.52 -10.59 3.30
CA LEU A 112 10.58 -10.08 2.29
C LEU A 112 9.57 -11.13 1.81
N LYS A 113 9.94 -12.42 1.80
CA LYS A 113 9.04 -13.53 1.40
C LYS A 113 7.87 -13.72 2.36
N ASN A 114 8.03 -13.29 3.62
CA ASN A 114 7.03 -13.43 4.68
C ASN A 114 6.21 -12.15 4.88
N VAL A 115 6.57 -11.06 4.18
CA VAL A 115 5.89 -9.78 4.28
C VAL A 115 4.63 -9.78 3.39
N THR A 116 3.52 -9.34 3.96
CA THR A 116 2.30 -9.02 3.21
C THR A 116 2.13 -7.51 3.17
N VAL A 117 1.91 -6.94 1.99
CA VAL A 117 1.71 -5.50 1.79
C VAL A 117 0.39 -5.26 1.08
N ILE A 118 -0.47 -4.45 1.69
CA ILE A 118 -1.70 -3.98 1.05
C ILE A 118 -1.41 -2.54 0.57
N LEU A 119 -1.38 -2.36 -0.75
CA LEU A 119 -1.18 -1.05 -1.37
C LEU A 119 -2.46 -0.65 -2.11
N VAL A 120 -3.19 0.29 -1.54
CA VAL A 120 -4.36 0.88 -2.18
C VAL A 120 -3.94 2.18 -2.85
N VAL A 121 -4.15 2.27 -4.16
CA VAL A 121 -3.85 3.47 -4.95
C VAL A 121 -5.16 4.01 -5.51
N ASP A 122 -5.46 5.27 -5.22
CA ASP A 122 -6.64 5.99 -5.72
C ASP A 122 -6.21 7.21 -6.55
N GLY A 123 -6.99 7.54 -7.58
CA GLY A 123 -6.79 8.72 -8.41
C GLY A 123 -5.69 8.63 -9.48
N MET A 124 -5.12 7.46 -9.80
CA MET A 124 -4.28 7.36 -11.00
C MET A 124 -5.14 7.51 -12.27
N GLN A 125 -4.82 8.48 -13.11
CA GLN A 125 -5.42 8.69 -14.44
C GLN A 125 -4.62 8.03 -15.56
#